data_AF-A0A327NPN5-F1
#
_entry.id   AF-A0A327NPN5-F1
#
_cell.length_a   1.000
_cell.length_b   1.000
_cell.length_c   1.000
_cell.angle_alpha   90.00
_cell.angle_beta   90.00
_cell.angle_gamma   90.00
#
_symmetry.space_group_name_H-M   'P 1'
#
loop_
_entity.id
_entity.type
_entity.pdbx_description
1 polymer ?
#
loop_
_entity_poly.entity_id
_entity_poly.type
_entity_poly.pdbx_seq_one_letter_code
_entity_poly.pdbx_strand_id
1 'polypeptide(L)'
;MKAETVIVEYLVLTKQEDTFCNSAESFIKLLDLDSSIEINENSITISIDKKEKFSVFYSLVSGLVPSKNERYFKLKLSSNKKDKLSEFTELIRRLESIIQKLHNEVSINVLWNDIAREYAVQGYSLINEVENLLRRLIADFMIINVGYHWTKSHIPNEVASRDSKIKTNDFTDYLYQTQFSDIQIILFQGQRDQKLRDIGDVQKFVEKKKSDGKKQISVEELDGVIARSLWERYFSKGVNAKKETLEMQLGELTTLRNDIAHNRHISREKLGKIETLSRKIINTLNLVIEDLPNTNLTPEQQEFQVNIATDLIQTGEILQNLPKSFNWLSRVIADYYRVIYSDDKVIIVDDPQHVIDILIDTVSDQCIAVQIQYFKRYNSTMISKYIRQCQRILIDEAETYKNYSEFHFVIVCRDGISENGLIDIDVISSFYSALYLKAVWVVGYLDENNNFIKSN
;
A
#
# COMPACT_ATOMS: atom_id res chain seq x y z
N MET A 1 -0.25 14.62 -40.03
CA MET A 1 -0.98 14.68 -38.74
C MET A 1 -2.40 15.14 -39.03
N LYS A 2 -3.43 14.36 -38.69
CA LYS A 2 -4.82 14.86 -38.76
C LYS A 2 -4.93 16.01 -37.76
N ALA A 3 -5.51 17.14 -38.16
CA ALA A 3 -5.85 18.20 -37.23
C ALA A 3 -6.76 17.59 -36.15
N GLU A 4 -6.31 17.58 -34.89
CA GLU A 4 -7.12 17.10 -33.78
C GLU A 4 -8.24 18.11 -33.52
N THR A 5 -9.46 17.75 -33.89
CA THR A 5 -10.66 18.51 -33.58
C THR A 5 -10.99 18.39 -32.09
N VAL A 6 -11.21 19.52 -31.43
CA VAL A 6 -11.68 19.59 -30.03
C VAL A 6 -13.20 19.55 -30.01
N ILE A 7 -13.79 18.66 -29.22
CA ILE A 7 -15.24 18.44 -29.16
C ILE A 7 -15.77 18.68 -27.75
N VAL A 8 -16.96 19.28 -27.68
CA VAL A 8 -17.78 19.32 -26.45
C VAL A 8 -19.21 18.92 -26.79
N GLU A 9 -19.78 18.00 -26.00
CA GLU A 9 -21.10 17.41 -26.24
C GLU A 9 -21.96 17.47 -24.98
N TYR A 10 -23.17 17.98 -25.14
CA TYR A 10 -24.17 18.13 -24.09
C TYR A 10 -25.44 17.35 -24.42
N LEU A 11 -26.07 16.84 -23.37
CA LEU A 11 -27.46 16.41 -23.36
C LEU A 11 -28.23 17.29 -22.37
N VAL A 12 -29.00 18.22 -22.93
CA VAL A 12 -29.89 19.09 -22.18
C VAL A 12 -31.25 18.42 -22.07
N LEU A 13 -31.77 18.31 -20.86
CA LEU A 13 -33.12 17.81 -20.57
C LEU A 13 -33.95 18.94 -19.96
N THR A 14 -35.17 19.09 -20.44
CA THR A 14 -36.13 20.04 -19.90
C THR A 14 -37.53 19.43 -19.87
N LYS A 15 -38.35 19.90 -18.93
CA LYS A 15 -39.79 19.68 -18.97
C LYS A 15 -40.36 20.31 -20.25
N GLN A 16 -41.36 19.65 -20.82
CA GLN A 16 -42.13 20.20 -21.91
C GLN A 16 -43.33 20.97 -21.32
N GLU A 17 -43.14 22.26 -21.11
CA GLU A 17 -44.20 23.18 -20.69
C GLU A 17 -44.62 24.02 -21.90
N ASP A 18 -45.88 23.84 -22.34
CA ASP A 18 -46.53 24.57 -23.44
C ASP A 18 -45.66 24.79 -24.71
N THR A 19 -45.79 25.95 -25.35
CA THR A 19 -45.25 26.28 -26.69
C THR A 19 -43.81 26.77 -26.66
N PHE A 20 -43.21 26.98 -25.48
CA PHE A 20 -41.89 27.58 -25.33
C PHE A 20 -40.77 26.56 -25.58
N CYS A 21 -39.82 26.89 -26.46
CA CYS A 21 -38.65 26.06 -26.79
C CYS A 21 -39.00 24.58 -27.11
N ASN A 22 -40.04 24.37 -27.93
CA ASN A 22 -40.59 23.03 -28.21
C ASN A 22 -39.99 22.35 -29.46
N SER A 23 -38.97 22.93 -30.09
CA SER A 23 -38.34 22.42 -31.31
C SER A 23 -36.85 22.73 -31.36
N ALA A 24 -36.11 22.06 -32.24
CA ALA A 24 -34.68 22.34 -32.45
C ALA A 24 -34.46 23.79 -32.93
N GLU A 25 -35.33 24.30 -33.81
CA GLU A 25 -35.26 25.67 -34.31
C GLU A 25 -35.50 26.69 -33.20
N SER A 26 -36.46 26.42 -32.31
CA SER A 26 -36.76 27.28 -31.17
C SER A 26 -35.61 27.32 -30.16
N PHE A 27 -34.92 26.18 -29.97
CA PHE A 27 -33.73 26.10 -29.14
C PHE A 27 -32.55 26.90 -29.72
N ILE A 28 -32.33 26.83 -31.04
CA ILE A 28 -31.29 27.65 -31.69
C ILE A 28 -31.63 29.14 -31.56
N LYS A 29 -32.88 29.54 -31.81
CA LYS A 29 -33.31 30.94 -31.62
C LYS A 29 -33.10 31.44 -30.19
N LEU A 30 -33.28 30.57 -29.19
CA LEU A 30 -33.00 30.92 -27.79
C LEU A 30 -31.51 31.25 -27.58
N LEU A 31 -30.62 30.43 -28.14
CA LEU A 31 -29.17 30.66 -28.04
C LEU A 31 -28.74 31.96 -28.74
N ASP A 32 -29.41 32.32 -29.83
CA ASP A 32 -29.18 33.54 -30.63
C ASP A 32 -29.76 34.82 -29.99
N LEU A 33 -30.48 34.74 -28.86
CA LEU A 33 -30.98 35.92 -28.14
C LEU A 33 -29.86 36.73 -27.47
N ASP A 34 -28.72 36.10 -27.19
CA ASP A 34 -27.57 36.80 -26.62
C ASP A 34 -26.83 37.55 -27.74
N SER A 35 -26.81 38.89 -27.66
CA SER A 35 -26.14 39.77 -28.64
C SER A 35 -24.66 39.48 -28.89
N SER A 36 -24.01 38.69 -28.03
CA SER A 36 -22.62 38.28 -28.20
C SER A 36 -22.44 37.00 -29.01
N ILE A 37 -23.53 36.30 -29.32
CA ILE A 37 -23.57 35.05 -30.07
C ILE A 37 -24.25 35.31 -31.41
N GLU A 38 -23.64 34.81 -32.48
CA GLU A 38 -24.21 34.81 -33.83
C GLU A 38 -24.27 33.36 -34.31
N ILE A 39 -25.46 32.86 -34.66
CA ILE A 39 -25.64 31.50 -35.16
C ILE A 39 -25.95 31.50 -36.66
N ASN A 40 -25.11 30.81 -37.44
CA ASN A 40 -25.34 30.49 -38.84
C ASN A 40 -25.68 29.00 -38.99
N GLU A 41 -26.13 28.55 -40.17
CA GLU A 41 -26.64 27.18 -40.41
C GLU A 41 -25.81 26.05 -39.75
N ASN A 42 -24.48 26.14 -39.79
CA ASN A 42 -23.58 25.11 -39.26
C ASN A 42 -22.54 25.63 -38.25
N SER A 43 -22.64 26.89 -37.81
CA SER A 43 -21.60 27.48 -36.94
C SER A 43 -22.16 28.43 -35.89
N ILE A 44 -21.61 28.36 -34.67
CA ILE A 44 -21.86 29.33 -33.60
C ILE A 44 -20.62 30.21 -33.49
N THR A 45 -20.79 31.53 -33.53
CA THR A 45 -19.73 32.51 -33.36
C THR A 45 -19.95 33.34 -32.11
N ILE A 46 -18.91 33.50 -31.29
CA ILE A 46 -18.91 34.42 -30.15
C ILE A 46 -18.01 35.62 -30.43
N SER A 47 -18.47 36.80 -30.04
CA SER A 47 -17.67 38.03 -30.02
C SER A 47 -17.06 38.23 -28.63
N ILE A 48 -15.74 38.10 -28.54
CA ILE A 48 -14.95 38.30 -27.31
C ILE A 48 -14.31 39.70 -27.37
N ASP A 49 -14.56 40.51 -26.34
CA ASP A 49 -14.01 41.86 -26.15
C ASP A 49 -14.10 42.82 -27.36
N LYS A 50 -15.19 42.70 -28.13
CA LYS A 50 -15.56 43.56 -29.28
C LYS A 50 -14.55 43.59 -30.45
N LYS A 51 -13.50 42.78 -30.46
CA LYS A 51 -12.50 42.75 -31.55
C LYS A 51 -12.21 41.36 -32.10
N GLU A 52 -12.44 40.30 -31.32
CA GLU A 52 -12.10 38.94 -31.74
C GLU A 52 -13.35 38.07 -31.86
N LYS A 53 -13.54 37.47 -33.04
CA LYS A 53 -14.61 36.51 -33.32
C LYS A 53 -14.05 35.09 -33.27
N PHE A 54 -14.68 34.23 -32.48
CA PHE A 54 -14.36 32.82 -32.40
C PHE A 54 -15.55 31.98 -32.86
N SER A 55 -15.35 31.14 -33.87
CA SER A 55 -16.42 30.33 -34.49
C SER A 55 -16.13 28.84 -34.30
N VAL A 56 -17.18 28.10 -33.97
CA VAL A 56 -17.18 26.64 -33.85
C VAL A 56 -18.26 26.03 -34.73
N PHE A 57 -18.06 24.81 -35.20
CA PHE A 57 -19.13 24.05 -35.85
C PHE A 57 -20.05 23.45 -34.79
N TYR A 58 -21.35 23.36 -35.09
CA TYR A 58 -22.29 22.69 -34.20
C TYR A 58 -23.21 21.72 -34.94
N SER A 59 -23.76 20.76 -34.19
CA SER A 59 -24.87 19.93 -34.62
C SER A 59 -25.86 19.77 -33.46
N LEU A 60 -27.16 19.84 -33.76
CA LEU A 60 -28.22 19.73 -32.78
C LEU A 60 -29.19 18.60 -33.17
N VAL A 61 -29.49 17.73 -32.22
CA VAL A 61 -30.56 16.72 -32.34
C VAL A 61 -31.55 16.96 -31.21
N SER A 62 -32.85 17.00 -31.51
CA SER A 62 -33.91 17.14 -30.50
C SER A 62 -34.93 16.03 -30.64
N GLY A 63 -35.52 15.63 -29.51
CA GLY A 63 -36.60 14.65 -29.47
C GLY A 63 -37.38 14.70 -28.16
N LEU A 64 -38.50 14.01 -28.14
CA LEU A 64 -39.30 13.79 -26.93
C LEU A 64 -38.78 12.57 -26.17
N VAL A 65 -38.86 12.61 -24.84
CA VAL A 65 -38.61 11.45 -23.99
C VAL A 65 -39.88 10.59 -23.99
N PRO A 66 -39.88 9.36 -24.55
CA PRO A 66 -41.13 8.62 -24.80
C PRO A 66 -42.01 8.36 -23.57
N SER A 67 -41.40 8.26 -22.39
CA SER A 67 -42.07 7.88 -21.14
C SER A 67 -42.40 9.07 -20.22
N LYS A 68 -42.03 10.30 -20.60
CA LYS A 68 -42.18 11.49 -19.77
C LYS A 68 -42.54 12.71 -20.61
N ASN A 69 -43.23 13.69 -20.02
CA ASN A 69 -43.48 14.98 -20.68
C ASN A 69 -42.21 15.87 -20.65
N GLU A 70 -41.13 15.35 -21.23
CA GLU A 70 -39.80 15.95 -21.25
C GLU A 70 -39.26 15.96 -22.68
N ARG A 71 -38.45 16.96 -22.99
CA ARG A 71 -37.73 17.10 -24.26
C ARG A 71 -36.24 17.08 -23.99
N TYR A 72 -35.51 16.47 -24.92
CA TYR A 72 -34.05 16.53 -24.91
C TYR A 72 -33.51 17.32 -26.10
N PHE A 73 -32.36 17.95 -25.86
CA PHE A 73 -31.53 18.58 -26.87
C PHE A 73 -30.10 18.05 -26.73
N LYS A 74 -29.63 17.38 -27.77
CA LYS A 74 -28.26 16.90 -27.86
C LYS A 74 -27.47 17.89 -28.71
N LEU A 75 -26.66 18.71 -28.05
CA LEU A 75 -25.83 19.73 -28.68
C LEU A 75 -24.38 19.27 -28.73
N LYS A 76 -23.80 19.22 -29.92
CA LYS A 76 -22.38 18.93 -30.12
C LYS A 76 -21.70 20.14 -30.75
N LEU A 77 -20.61 20.58 -30.17
CA LEU A 77 -19.76 21.68 -30.61
C LEU A 77 -18.38 21.12 -30.99
N SER A 78 -17.79 21.65 -32.07
CA SER A 78 -16.46 21.22 -32.51
C SER A 78 -15.63 22.35 -33.09
N SER A 79 -14.35 22.38 -32.75
CA SER A 79 -13.39 23.38 -33.21
C SER A 79 -12.12 22.70 -33.72
N ASN A 80 -11.59 23.17 -34.84
CA ASN A 80 -10.27 22.74 -35.35
C ASN A 80 -9.13 23.63 -34.82
N LYS A 81 -9.44 24.63 -33.97
CA LYS A 81 -8.47 25.58 -33.41
C LYS A 81 -8.14 25.21 -31.96
N LYS A 82 -7.21 24.27 -31.78
CA LYS A 82 -6.76 23.78 -30.46
C LYS A 82 -6.02 24.86 -29.65
N ASP A 83 -5.47 25.87 -30.32
CA ASP A 83 -4.81 27.02 -29.71
C ASP A 83 -5.78 27.99 -29.00
N LYS A 84 -7.09 27.88 -29.28
CA LYS A 84 -8.14 28.79 -28.76
C LYS A 84 -9.07 28.13 -27.73
N LEU A 85 -8.50 27.34 -26.81
CA LEU A 85 -9.27 26.67 -25.76
C LEU A 85 -9.94 27.66 -24.79
N SER A 86 -9.32 28.81 -24.53
CA SER A 86 -9.89 29.86 -23.68
C SER A 86 -11.19 30.41 -24.25
N GLU A 87 -11.19 30.74 -25.53
CA GLU A 87 -12.33 31.28 -26.26
C GLU A 87 -13.45 30.24 -26.36
N PHE A 88 -13.08 28.98 -26.58
CA PHE A 88 -14.05 27.89 -26.60
C PHE A 88 -14.67 27.66 -25.21
N THR A 89 -13.88 27.76 -24.13
CA THR A 89 -14.37 27.67 -22.75
C THR A 89 -15.37 28.79 -22.45
N GLU A 90 -15.08 30.02 -22.88
CA GLU A 90 -15.98 31.17 -22.67
C GLU A 90 -17.29 31.02 -23.46
N LEU A 91 -17.23 30.56 -24.71
CA LEU A 91 -18.42 30.24 -25.50
C LEU A 91 -19.31 29.24 -24.77
N ILE A 92 -18.72 28.13 -24.31
CA ILE A 92 -19.43 27.09 -23.59
C ILE A 92 -20.10 27.63 -22.32
N ARG A 93 -19.37 28.40 -21.52
CA ARG A 93 -19.88 29.00 -20.29
C ARG A 93 -21.09 29.90 -20.55
N ARG A 94 -21.08 30.66 -21.65
CA ARG A 94 -22.22 31.49 -22.06
C ARG A 94 -23.40 30.65 -22.53
N LEU A 95 -23.16 29.64 -23.37
CA LEU A 95 -24.21 28.73 -23.81
C LEU A 95 -24.88 28.03 -22.62
N GLU A 96 -24.10 27.52 -21.67
CA GLU A 96 -24.61 26.93 -20.43
C GLU A 96 -25.46 27.92 -19.64
N SER A 97 -25.01 29.18 -19.51
CA SER A 97 -25.77 30.23 -18.83
C SER A 97 -27.09 30.57 -19.53
N ILE A 98 -27.14 30.56 -20.87
CA ILE A 98 -28.38 30.78 -21.63
C ILE A 98 -29.32 29.58 -21.45
N ILE A 99 -28.81 28.35 -21.57
CA ILE A 99 -29.58 27.12 -21.41
C ILE A 99 -30.17 27.03 -19.99
N GLN A 100 -29.43 27.45 -18.97
CA GLN A 100 -29.93 27.50 -17.58
C GLN A 100 -31.16 28.41 -17.40
N LYS A 101 -31.35 29.41 -18.28
CA LYS A 101 -32.53 30.30 -18.24
C LYS A 101 -33.78 29.67 -18.87
N LEU A 102 -33.65 28.51 -19.51
CA LEU A 102 -34.75 27.85 -20.21
C LEU A 102 -35.86 27.40 -19.26
N HIS A 103 -35.49 26.79 -18.13
CA HIS A 103 -36.41 26.34 -17.09
C HIS A 103 -35.66 26.14 -15.77
N ASN A 104 -36.34 26.31 -14.63
CA ASN A 104 -35.72 26.16 -13.29
C ASN A 104 -35.19 24.73 -13.02
N GLU A 105 -35.78 23.73 -13.66
CA GLU A 105 -35.39 22.31 -13.54
C GLU A 105 -34.64 21.78 -14.77
N VAL A 106 -34.04 22.66 -15.58
CA VAL A 106 -33.23 22.22 -16.72
C VAL A 106 -31.99 21.46 -16.24
N SER A 107 -31.71 20.31 -16.86
CA SER A 107 -30.53 19.50 -16.57
C SER A 107 -29.58 19.54 -17.76
N ILE A 108 -28.36 20.05 -17.53
CA ILE A 108 -27.28 20.06 -18.53
C ILE A 108 -26.32 18.92 -18.20
N ASN A 109 -26.33 17.86 -19.01
CA ASN A 109 -25.44 16.71 -18.82
C ASN A 109 -24.29 16.78 -19.82
N VAL A 110 -23.05 16.77 -19.34
CA VAL A 110 -21.85 16.75 -20.19
C VAL A 110 -21.58 15.31 -20.61
N LEU A 111 -21.68 15.03 -21.91
CA LEU A 111 -21.39 13.70 -22.47
C LEU A 111 -19.93 13.56 -22.91
N TRP A 112 -19.35 14.65 -23.41
CA TRP A 112 -17.96 14.69 -23.88
C TRP A 112 -17.39 16.10 -23.69
N ASN A 113 -16.14 16.22 -23.25
CA ASN A 113 -15.49 17.52 -23.08
C ASN A 113 -13.98 17.40 -23.26
N ASP A 114 -13.51 17.62 -24.49
CA ASP A 114 -12.07 17.57 -24.78
C ASP A 114 -11.31 18.72 -24.11
N ILE A 115 -11.93 19.86 -23.84
CA ILE A 115 -11.26 20.98 -23.13
C ILE A 115 -10.83 20.53 -21.72
N ALA A 116 -11.78 19.96 -20.97
CA ALA A 116 -11.51 19.44 -19.63
C ALA A 116 -10.50 18.28 -19.67
N ARG A 117 -10.57 17.44 -20.71
CA ARG A 117 -9.63 16.34 -20.94
C ARG A 117 -8.21 16.85 -21.19
N GLU A 118 -8.04 17.88 -22.03
CA GLU A 118 -6.73 18.49 -22.31
C GLU A 118 -6.12 19.06 -21.03
N TYR A 119 -6.92 19.73 -20.19
CA TYR A 119 -6.47 20.20 -18.89
C TYR A 119 -6.13 19.05 -17.93
N ALA A 120 -6.89 17.96 -17.95
CA ALA A 120 -6.60 16.76 -17.14
C ALA A 120 -5.29 16.10 -17.55
N VAL A 121 -5.02 15.97 -18.86
CA VAL A 121 -3.76 15.41 -19.39
C VAL A 121 -2.57 16.27 -18.97
N GLN A 122 -2.67 17.60 -19.15
CA GLN A 122 -1.63 18.54 -18.73
C GLN A 122 -1.39 18.46 -17.22
N GLY A 123 -2.45 18.52 -16.42
CA GLY A 123 -2.34 18.45 -14.96
C GLY A 123 -1.75 17.12 -14.47
N TYR A 124 -2.17 16.00 -15.06
CA TYR A 124 -1.67 14.68 -14.67
C TYR A 124 -0.17 14.52 -14.94
N SER A 125 0.35 15.10 -16.02
CA SER A 125 1.79 15.04 -16.31
C SER A 125 2.65 15.60 -15.16
N LEU A 126 2.23 16.73 -14.58
CA LEU A 126 2.91 17.38 -13.45
C LEU A 126 2.71 16.62 -12.13
N ILE A 127 1.53 16.03 -11.92
CA ILE A 127 1.27 15.21 -10.73
C ILE A 127 2.10 13.93 -10.76
N ASN A 128 2.21 13.30 -11.94
CA ASN A 128 3.05 12.13 -12.15
C ASN A 128 4.53 12.44 -11.89
N GLU A 129 5.01 13.63 -12.26
CA GLU A 129 6.36 14.08 -11.92
C GLU A 129 6.56 14.19 -10.39
N VAL A 130 5.62 14.81 -9.67
CA VAL A 130 5.64 14.86 -8.20
C VAL A 130 5.67 13.46 -7.59
N GLU A 131 4.81 12.55 -8.06
CA GLU A 131 4.74 11.18 -7.60
C GLU A 131 6.07 10.45 -7.77
N ASN A 132 6.69 10.57 -8.95
CA ASN A 132 7.99 9.97 -9.22
C ASN A 132 9.10 10.55 -8.35
N LEU A 133 9.11 11.86 -8.10
CA LEU A 133 10.08 12.50 -7.20
C LEU A 133 9.92 12.05 -5.76
N LEU A 134 8.69 11.90 -5.25
CA LEU A 134 8.45 11.38 -3.91
C LEU A 134 8.94 9.93 -3.78
N ARG A 135 8.64 9.09 -4.78
CA ARG A 135 9.12 7.69 -4.82
C ARG A 135 10.63 7.64 -4.85
N ARG A 136 11.27 8.46 -5.69
CA ARG A 136 12.72 8.59 -5.77
C ARG A 136 13.32 9.02 -4.43
N LEU A 137 12.78 10.06 -3.80
CA LEU A 137 13.25 10.54 -2.50
C LEU A 137 13.24 9.41 -1.45
N ILE A 138 12.11 8.71 -1.32
CA ILE A 138 11.99 7.61 -0.34
C ILE A 138 12.93 6.46 -0.72
N ALA A 139 12.97 6.07 -2.00
CA ALA A 139 13.81 4.97 -2.46
C ALA A 139 15.30 5.27 -2.24
N ASP A 140 15.79 6.43 -2.69
CA ASP A 140 17.18 6.84 -2.56
C ASP A 140 17.55 6.88 -1.06
N PHE A 141 16.74 7.54 -0.23
CA PHE A 141 17.02 7.61 1.20
C PHE A 141 17.00 6.23 1.87
N MET A 142 15.95 5.44 1.66
CA MET A 142 15.76 4.16 2.34
C MET A 142 16.75 3.10 1.87
N ILE A 143 16.99 2.99 0.57
CA ILE A 143 17.88 1.97 0.02
C ILE A 143 19.34 2.30 0.37
N ILE A 144 19.76 3.56 0.27
CA ILE A 144 21.15 3.96 0.55
C ILE A 144 21.46 3.86 2.04
N ASN A 145 20.55 4.35 2.90
CA ASN A 145 20.85 4.48 4.32
C ASN A 145 20.37 3.31 5.19
N VAL A 146 19.35 2.59 4.72
CA VAL A 146 18.75 1.50 5.50
C VAL A 146 18.97 0.15 4.80
N GLY A 147 18.91 0.10 3.47
CA GLY A 147 19.15 -1.10 2.69
C GLY A 147 17.89 -1.84 2.27
N TYR A 148 18.10 -2.99 1.62
CA TYR A 148 17.10 -3.72 0.84
C TYR A 148 15.82 -4.15 1.59
N HIS A 149 15.89 -4.34 2.92
CA HIS A 149 14.77 -4.82 3.73
C HIS A 149 13.97 -3.73 4.45
N TRP A 150 14.16 -2.46 4.08
CA TRP A 150 13.54 -1.31 4.76
C TRP A 150 12.00 -1.39 4.84
N THR A 151 11.34 -2.02 3.85
CA THR A 151 9.88 -2.13 3.78
C THR A 151 9.27 -2.97 4.91
N LYS A 152 10.05 -3.85 5.56
CA LYS A 152 9.58 -4.69 6.66
C LYS A 152 9.47 -3.92 7.99
N SER A 153 10.20 -2.83 8.13
CA SER A 153 10.46 -2.21 9.43
C SER A 153 10.12 -0.72 9.48
N HIS A 154 10.08 -0.03 8.34
CA HIS A 154 9.82 1.42 8.24
C HIS A 154 8.47 1.79 7.63
N ILE A 155 7.69 0.82 7.15
CA ILE A 155 6.36 1.09 6.63
C ILE A 155 5.38 1.25 7.80
N PRO A 156 4.60 2.34 7.85
CA PRO A 156 3.58 2.48 8.87
C PRO A 156 2.55 1.35 8.81
N ASN A 157 2.09 0.88 9.98
CA ASN A 157 1.15 -0.25 10.08
C ASN A 157 -0.11 -0.05 9.23
N GLU A 158 -0.57 1.20 9.11
CA GLU A 158 -1.73 1.54 8.30
C GLU A 158 -1.52 1.21 6.82
N VAL A 159 -0.36 1.57 6.28
CA VAL A 159 0.03 1.26 4.89
C VAL A 159 0.30 -0.23 4.73
N ALA A 160 1.06 -0.83 5.66
CA ALA A 160 1.35 -2.26 5.63
C ALA A 160 0.09 -3.15 5.66
N SER A 161 -0.97 -2.73 6.36
CA SER A 161 -2.23 -3.46 6.41
C SER A 161 -2.95 -3.49 5.05
N ARG A 162 -2.87 -2.39 4.29
CA ARG A 162 -3.46 -2.26 2.96
C ARG A 162 -2.64 -3.00 1.90
N ASP A 163 -1.33 -3.00 2.11
CA ASP A 163 -0.36 -3.67 1.25
C ASP A 163 -0.19 -5.16 1.57
N SER A 164 -0.90 -5.70 2.57
CA SER A 164 -0.85 -7.12 2.96
C SER A 164 -1.18 -8.11 1.82
N LYS A 165 -1.82 -7.60 0.74
CA LYS A 165 -2.16 -8.36 -0.48
C LYS A 165 -1.12 -8.24 -1.59
N ILE A 166 -0.14 -7.34 -1.45
CA ILE A 166 0.95 -7.18 -2.41
C ILE A 166 1.85 -8.41 -2.31
N LYS A 167 1.70 -9.31 -3.28
CA LYS A 167 2.56 -10.49 -3.43
C LYS A 167 3.86 -10.07 -4.12
N THR A 168 4.84 -9.57 -3.38
CA THR A 168 6.15 -9.28 -3.96
C THR A 168 7.23 -10.10 -3.26
N ASN A 169 7.68 -11.14 -3.96
CA ASN A 169 9.02 -11.70 -3.79
C ASN A 169 10.09 -10.75 -4.37
N ASP A 170 9.69 -9.70 -5.11
CA ASP A 170 10.58 -8.73 -5.75
C ASP A 170 10.55 -7.39 -5.03
N PHE A 171 11.61 -7.14 -4.29
CA PHE A 171 11.82 -6.02 -3.39
C PHE A 171 12.04 -4.67 -4.12
N THR A 172 12.08 -4.67 -5.45
CA THR A 172 12.30 -3.51 -6.31
C THR A 172 11.03 -2.71 -6.61
N ASP A 173 9.83 -3.27 -6.39
CA ASP A 173 8.56 -2.67 -6.84
C ASP A 173 7.61 -2.19 -5.73
N TYR A 174 8.00 -2.25 -4.46
CA TYR A 174 7.09 -1.89 -3.37
C TYR A 174 6.52 -0.47 -3.55
N LEU A 175 7.41 0.52 -3.74
CA LEU A 175 6.97 1.90 -3.97
C LEU A 175 6.19 2.06 -5.27
N TYR A 176 6.40 1.25 -6.31
CA TYR A 176 5.58 1.35 -7.54
C TYR A 176 4.13 0.92 -7.31
N GLN A 177 3.90 0.01 -6.37
CA GLN A 177 2.58 -0.52 -6.05
C GLN A 177 1.86 0.28 -4.95
N THR A 178 2.61 1.10 -4.20
CA THR A 178 2.07 1.99 -3.16
C THR A 178 1.24 3.12 -3.76
N GLN A 179 0.03 3.34 -3.24
CA GLN A 179 -0.86 4.43 -3.70
C GLN A 179 -0.27 5.82 -3.40
N PHE A 180 -0.62 6.84 -4.18
CA PHE A 180 -0.12 8.21 -4.00
C PHE A 180 -0.39 8.80 -2.60
N SER A 181 -1.55 8.48 -2.00
CA SER A 181 -1.86 8.85 -0.61
C SER A 181 -0.92 8.21 0.39
N ASP A 182 -0.45 7.00 0.10
CA ASP A 182 0.26 6.16 1.06
C ASP A 182 1.74 6.54 1.10
N ILE A 183 2.27 7.06 -0.01
CA ILE A 183 3.55 7.76 -0.04
C ILE A 183 3.58 8.91 0.98
N GLN A 184 2.50 9.69 1.06
CA GLN A 184 2.42 10.80 2.03
C GLN A 184 2.40 10.29 3.45
N ILE A 185 1.65 9.22 3.71
CA ILE A 185 1.61 8.55 5.02
C ILE A 185 3.00 8.05 5.39
N ILE A 186 3.74 7.42 4.47
CA ILE A 186 5.12 6.99 4.71
C ILE A 186 6.02 8.18 5.09
N LEU A 187 5.89 9.32 4.40
CA LEU A 187 6.74 10.49 4.64
C LEU A 187 6.41 11.26 5.92
N PHE A 188 5.13 11.42 6.25
CA PHE A 188 4.66 12.37 7.27
C PHE A 188 4.06 11.71 8.51
N GLN A 189 3.69 10.43 8.46
CA GLN A 189 3.24 9.74 9.66
C GLN A 189 4.40 9.60 10.64
N GLY A 190 4.20 10.13 11.84
CA GLY A 190 5.17 10.00 12.92
C GLY A 190 5.35 8.54 13.31
N GLN A 191 6.60 8.08 13.32
CA GLN A 191 6.95 6.77 13.87
C GLN A 191 7.85 6.98 15.09
N ARG A 192 7.70 6.08 16.07
CA ARG A 192 8.64 5.95 17.19
C ARG A 192 9.77 5.03 16.78
N ASP A 193 10.87 5.13 17.49
CA ASP A 193 11.97 4.18 17.30
C ASP A 193 11.51 2.78 17.72
N GLN A 194 11.91 1.74 16.98
CA GLN A 194 11.48 0.36 17.26
C GLN A 194 11.80 -0.07 18.69
N LYS A 195 12.91 0.42 19.27
CA LYS A 195 13.34 0.12 20.64
C LYS A 195 12.48 0.80 21.71
N LEU A 196 11.58 1.70 21.33
CA LEU A 196 10.74 2.52 22.21
C LEU A 196 9.31 2.62 21.62
N ARG A 197 8.89 1.59 20.89
CA ARG A 197 7.68 1.66 20.07
C ARG A 197 6.43 1.65 20.93
N ASP A 198 6.42 0.81 21.95
CA ASP A 198 5.33 0.70 22.91
C ASP A 198 5.76 1.03 24.36
N ILE A 199 4.78 1.04 25.25
CA ILE A 199 5.02 1.35 26.67
C ILE A 199 5.90 0.31 27.37
N GLY A 200 5.86 -0.95 26.91
CA GLY A 200 6.69 -2.03 27.45
C GLY A 200 8.15 -1.86 27.06
N ASP A 201 8.43 -1.42 25.83
CA ASP A 201 9.78 -1.09 25.38
C ASP A 201 10.37 0.10 26.17
N VAL A 202 9.55 1.14 26.40
CA VAL A 202 9.93 2.27 27.27
C VAL A 202 10.20 1.80 28.70
N GLN A 203 9.36 0.90 29.24
CA GLN A 203 9.56 0.34 30.57
C GLN A 203 10.89 -0.42 30.66
N LYS A 204 11.19 -1.31 29.69
CA LYS A 204 12.47 -2.05 29.61
C LYS A 204 13.67 -1.12 29.54
N PHE A 205 13.57 -0.04 28.75
CA PHE A 205 14.62 0.98 28.66
C PHE A 205 14.87 1.64 30.01
N VAL A 206 13.82 2.04 30.72
CA VAL A 206 13.91 2.66 32.04
C VAL A 206 14.48 1.68 33.08
N GLU A 207 14.03 0.43 33.09
CA GLU A 207 14.55 -0.62 33.97
C GLU A 207 16.03 -0.88 33.74
N LYS A 208 16.47 -0.96 32.47
CA LYS A 208 17.88 -1.09 32.12
C LYS A 208 18.71 0.08 32.65
N LYS A 209 18.25 1.33 32.45
CA LYS A 209 18.96 2.52 32.96
C LYS A 209 19.04 2.54 34.49
N LYS A 210 18.00 2.05 35.18
CA LYS A 210 18.03 1.88 36.64
C LYS A 210 19.06 0.82 37.06
N SER A 211 19.11 -0.31 36.38
CA SER A 211 20.10 -1.37 36.62
C SER A 211 21.53 -0.91 36.36
N ASP A 212 21.73 -0.03 35.37
CA ASP A 212 23.01 0.63 35.08
C ASP A 212 23.36 1.73 36.13
N GLY A 213 22.57 1.89 37.19
CA GLY A 213 22.81 2.83 38.29
C GLY A 213 22.40 4.28 37.99
N LYS A 214 21.76 4.55 36.84
CA LYS A 214 21.26 5.90 36.55
C LYS A 214 19.98 6.20 37.35
N LYS A 215 19.99 7.32 38.07
CA LYS A 215 18.82 7.84 38.82
C LYS A 215 17.96 8.81 38.01
N GLN A 216 18.48 9.28 36.88
CA GLN A 216 17.86 10.30 36.03
C GLN A 216 18.06 9.89 34.57
N ILE A 217 17.05 10.14 33.73
CA ILE A 217 17.11 9.94 32.29
C ILE A 217 16.95 11.32 31.66
N SER A 218 17.90 11.67 30.78
CA SER A 218 17.88 12.93 30.06
C SER A 218 16.81 12.93 28.95
N VAL A 219 16.37 14.11 28.52
CA VAL A 219 15.34 14.22 27.45
C VAL A 219 15.89 13.68 26.12
N GLU A 220 17.19 13.86 25.90
CA GLU A 220 17.92 13.37 24.73
C GLU A 220 17.91 11.84 24.66
N GLU A 221 17.95 11.16 25.81
CA GLU A 221 17.84 9.69 25.90
C GLU A 221 16.43 9.16 25.56
N LEU A 222 15.43 10.05 25.49
CA LEU A 222 14.04 9.72 25.17
C LEU A 222 13.61 10.25 23.79
N ASP A 223 14.54 10.77 22.97
CA ASP A 223 14.21 11.39 21.68
C ASP A 223 13.43 10.44 20.75
N GLY A 224 13.69 9.13 20.84
CA GLY A 224 13.00 8.07 20.09
C GLY A 224 11.58 7.71 20.54
N VAL A 225 11.13 8.19 21.72
CA VAL A 225 9.76 8.01 22.23
C VAL A 225 8.77 8.93 21.52
N ILE A 226 9.25 10.11 21.10
CA ILE A 226 8.42 11.08 20.39
C ILE A 226 8.30 10.63 18.94
N ALA A 227 7.06 10.41 18.51
CA ALA A 227 6.80 10.03 17.13
C ALA A 227 7.17 11.19 16.19
N ARG A 228 8.18 10.99 15.36
CA ARG A 228 8.58 11.93 14.31
C ARG A 228 8.52 11.26 12.96
N SER A 229 8.11 12.01 11.95
CA SER A 229 8.03 11.54 10.58
C SER A 229 9.40 11.45 9.91
N LEU A 230 9.48 10.78 8.77
CA LEU A 230 10.71 10.76 7.96
C LEU A 230 11.10 12.18 7.54
N TRP A 231 10.12 13.02 7.19
CA TRP A 231 10.34 14.41 6.84
C TRP A 231 11.00 15.20 7.98
N GLU A 232 10.45 15.11 9.19
CA GLU A 232 11.00 15.81 10.37
C GLU A 232 12.39 15.29 10.75
N ARG A 233 12.59 13.98 10.69
CA ARG A 233 13.85 13.34 11.09
C ARG A 233 15.00 13.66 10.14
N TYR A 234 14.74 13.62 8.83
CA TYR A 234 15.80 13.52 7.83
C TYR A 234 15.76 14.61 6.76
N PHE A 235 14.58 15.07 6.32
CA PHE A 235 14.49 15.93 5.13
C PHE A 235 14.33 17.42 5.45
N SER A 236 13.79 17.75 6.63
CA SER A 236 13.47 19.14 7.00
C SER A 236 14.68 20.01 7.34
N LYS A 237 15.85 19.43 7.59
CA LYS A 237 17.05 20.18 8.03
C LYS A 237 17.70 20.99 6.92
N GLY A 238 17.63 20.53 5.67
CA GLY A 238 18.25 21.17 4.51
C GLY A 238 17.34 22.13 3.75
N VAL A 239 16.04 22.14 4.04
CA VAL A 239 15.06 22.90 3.24
C VAL A 239 14.11 23.69 4.15
N ASN A 240 13.86 24.96 3.80
CA ASN A 240 12.91 25.82 4.51
C ASN A 240 11.44 25.45 4.19
N ALA A 241 11.11 24.16 4.26
CA ALA A 241 9.79 23.62 4.01
C ALA A 241 9.30 22.85 5.25
N LYS A 242 8.38 23.49 5.98
CA LYS A 242 7.73 22.89 7.14
C LYS A 242 6.87 21.70 6.72
N LYS A 243 6.89 20.64 7.53
CA LYS A 243 6.08 19.44 7.35
C LYS A 243 4.63 19.77 7.03
N GLU A 244 4.00 20.60 7.87
CA GLU A 244 2.56 20.90 7.79
C GLU A 244 2.19 21.56 6.46
N THR A 245 3.11 22.37 5.92
CA THR A 245 2.88 23.06 4.64
C THR A 245 2.96 22.09 3.48
N LEU A 246 3.99 21.24 3.45
CA LEU A 246 4.17 20.29 2.35
C LEU A 246 3.11 19.18 2.38
N GLU A 247 2.78 18.68 3.57
CA GLU A 247 1.71 17.69 3.77
C GLU A 247 0.35 18.22 3.30
N MET A 248 0.02 19.47 3.65
CA MET A 248 -1.21 20.12 3.16
C MET A 248 -1.23 20.26 1.63
N GLN A 249 -0.12 20.69 1.02
CA GLN A 249 -0.01 20.84 -0.43
C GLN A 249 -0.17 19.50 -1.17
N LEU A 250 0.44 18.43 -0.64
CA LEU A 250 0.31 17.08 -1.20
C LEU A 250 -1.10 16.51 -1.00
N GLY A 251 -1.75 16.82 0.13
CA GLY A 251 -3.15 16.48 0.37
C GLY A 251 -4.09 17.13 -0.65
N GLU A 252 -3.91 18.42 -0.93
CA GLU A 252 -4.66 19.14 -1.97
C GLU A 252 -4.38 18.54 -3.37
N LEU A 253 -3.11 18.26 -3.68
CA LEU A 253 -2.73 17.63 -4.94
C LEU A 253 -3.35 16.23 -5.11
N THR A 254 -3.51 15.47 -4.03
CA THR A 254 -4.18 14.16 -4.03
C THR A 254 -5.65 14.29 -4.41
N THR A 255 -6.34 15.31 -3.90
CA THR A 255 -7.74 15.56 -4.24
C THR A 255 -7.87 15.92 -5.72
N LEU A 256 -6.97 16.78 -6.23
CA LEU A 256 -6.93 17.16 -7.64
C LEU A 256 -6.59 15.97 -8.56
N ARG A 257 -5.67 15.09 -8.13
CA ARG A 257 -5.31 13.84 -8.82
C ARG A 257 -6.51 12.89 -8.92
N ASN A 258 -7.28 12.76 -7.84
CA ASN A 258 -8.48 11.94 -7.82
C ASN A 258 -9.59 12.51 -8.72
N ASP A 259 -9.73 13.82 -8.79
CA ASP A 259 -10.65 14.45 -9.74
C ASP A 259 -10.31 14.07 -11.19
N ILE A 260 -9.01 14.08 -11.56
CA ILE A 260 -8.54 13.64 -12.88
C ILE A 260 -8.84 12.14 -13.09
N ALA A 261 -8.45 11.28 -12.14
CA ALA A 261 -8.59 9.84 -12.25
C ALA A 261 -10.05 9.38 -12.37
N HIS A 262 -10.99 10.11 -11.76
CA HIS A 262 -12.42 9.84 -11.84
C HIS A 262 -13.12 10.59 -12.99
N ASN A 263 -12.35 11.13 -13.94
CA ASN A 263 -12.86 11.87 -15.10
C ASN A 263 -13.86 12.99 -14.70
N ARG A 264 -13.61 13.63 -13.55
CA ARG A 264 -14.39 14.80 -13.12
C ARG A 264 -13.96 16.01 -13.94
N HIS A 265 -14.84 16.99 -14.04
CA HIS A 265 -14.55 18.20 -14.79
C HIS A 265 -13.35 18.97 -14.20
N ILE A 266 -12.29 19.10 -15.00
CA ILE A 266 -11.09 19.90 -14.70
C ILE A 266 -11.21 21.23 -15.42
N SER A 267 -11.33 22.32 -14.65
CA SER A 267 -11.37 23.67 -15.17
C SER A 267 -9.97 24.26 -15.32
N ARG A 268 -9.85 25.40 -16.03
CA ARG A 268 -8.60 26.15 -16.15
C ARG A 268 -8.06 26.59 -14.78
N GLU A 269 -8.94 26.95 -13.85
CA GLU A 269 -8.56 27.31 -12.47
C GLU A 269 -7.95 26.12 -11.73
N LYS A 270 -8.57 24.93 -11.83
CA LYS A 270 -8.03 23.71 -11.22
C LYS A 270 -6.67 23.34 -11.82
N LEU A 271 -6.51 23.45 -13.13
CA LEU A 271 -5.20 23.26 -13.78
C LEU A 271 -4.16 24.24 -13.24
N GLY A 272 -4.49 25.54 -13.14
CA GLY A 272 -3.57 26.54 -12.57
C GLY A 272 -3.17 26.23 -11.12
N LYS A 273 -4.08 25.67 -10.31
CA LYS A 273 -3.77 25.18 -8.96
C LYS A 273 -2.80 23.99 -9.01
N ILE A 274 -3.05 23.00 -9.87
CA ILE A 274 -2.13 21.86 -10.08
C ILE A 274 -0.75 22.37 -10.48
N GLU A 275 -0.65 23.24 -11.49
CA GLU A 275 0.61 23.81 -11.96
C GLU A 275 1.38 24.52 -10.83
N THR A 276 0.68 25.32 -10.03
CA THR A 276 1.29 26.08 -8.94
C THR A 276 1.76 25.17 -7.81
N LEU A 277 0.94 24.20 -7.39
CA LEU A 277 1.26 23.25 -6.32
C LEU A 277 2.39 22.32 -6.74
N SER A 278 2.27 21.68 -7.90
CA SER A 278 3.29 20.77 -8.42
C SER A 278 4.63 21.46 -8.54
N ARG A 279 4.71 22.68 -9.09
CA ARG A 279 5.99 23.39 -9.20
C ARG A 279 6.64 23.67 -7.84
N LYS A 280 5.85 24.08 -6.84
CA LYS A 280 6.36 24.30 -5.47
C LYS A 280 6.89 23.02 -4.84
N ILE A 281 6.14 21.93 -4.98
CA ILE A 281 6.51 20.62 -4.45
C ILE A 281 7.75 20.08 -5.16
N ILE A 282 7.79 20.09 -6.50
CA ILE A 282 8.93 19.66 -7.31
C ILE A 282 10.20 20.39 -6.89
N ASN A 283 10.16 21.72 -6.77
CA ASN A 283 11.31 22.51 -6.33
C ASN A 283 11.78 22.09 -4.94
N THR A 284 10.85 21.87 -4.01
CA THR A 284 11.17 21.43 -2.64
C THR A 284 11.82 20.06 -2.64
N LEU A 285 11.25 19.09 -3.38
CA LEU A 285 11.75 17.72 -3.45
C LEU A 285 13.12 17.64 -4.12
N ASN A 286 13.35 18.40 -5.20
CA ASN A 286 14.66 18.43 -5.86
C ASN A 286 15.75 18.94 -4.92
N LEU A 287 15.49 20.00 -4.14
CA LEU A 287 16.45 20.49 -3.15
C LEU A 287 16.79 19.44 -2.09
N VAL A 288 15.79 18.69 -1.60
CA VAL A 288 16.03 17.60 -0.64
C VAL A 288 16.83 16.47 -1.29
N ILE A 289 16.46 16.05 -2.51
CA ILE A 289 17.10 14.94 -3.23
C ILE A 289 18.57 15.27 -3.52
N GLU A 290 18.88 16.51 -3.88
CA GLU A 290 20.26 16.97 -4.12
C GLU A 290 21.11 16.96 -2.84
N ASP A 291 20.50 17.16 -1.66
CA ASP A 291 21.19 17.16 -0.37
C ASP A 291 21.27 15.76 0.28
N LEU A 292 20.57 14.76 -0.26
CA LEU A 292 20.59 13.38 0.27
C LEU A 292 22.01 12.82 0.48
N PRO A 293 22.98 12.99 -0.44
CA PRO A 293 24.35 12.48 -0.24
C PRO A 293 25.06 13.08 0.97
N ASN A 294 24.67 14.27 1.42
CA ASN A 294 25.23 14.93 2.60
C ASN A 294 24.56 14.49 3.90
N THR A 295 23.45 13.76 3.81
CA THR A 295 22.65 13.30 4.94
C THR A 295 23.24 11.99 5.49
N ASN A 296 24.36 12.09 6.23
CA ASN A 296 24.95 10.93 6.89
C ASN A 296 24.13 10.56 8.14
N LEU A 297 23.54 9.36 8.15
CA LEU A 297 22.96 8.78 9.37
C LEU A 297 24.07 8.35 10.34
N THR A 298 23.84 8.50 11.65
CA THR A 298 24.77 7.96 12.65
C THR A 298 24.77 6.42 12.63
N PRO A 299 25.83 5.74 13.10
CA PRO A 299 25.83 4.29 13.21
C PRO A 299 24.63 3.75 13.99
N GLU A 300 24.09 4.45 14.98
CA GLU A 300 22.88 4.04 15.73
C GLU A 300 21.58 4.20 14.91
N GLN A 301 21.54 5.19 14.01
CA GLN A 301 20.45 5.41 13.06
C GLN A 301 20.54 4.46 11.86
N GLN A 302 21.76 4.04 11.48
CA GLN A 302 22.07 3.02 10.47
C GLN A 302 21.93 1.59 11.03
N GLU A 303 22.28 1.36 12.30
CA GLU A 303 22.20 0.10 13.07
C GLU A 303 20.78 -0.38 13.27
N PHE A 304 19.80 0.36 12.77
CA PHE A 304 18.43 -0.11 12.61
C PHE A 304 18.32 -1.44 11.82
N GLN A 305 19.42 -2.02 11.30
CA GLN A 305 19.45 -3.35 10.69
C GLN A 305 20.50 -4.35 11.20
N VAL A 306 21.32 -4.04 12.21
CA VAL A 306 22.36 -4.98 12.66
C VAL A 306 21.77 -6.15 13.47
N ASN A 307 20.65 -6.04 14.19
CA ASN A 307 20.13 -7.22 14.93
C ASN A 307 19.38 -8.25 14.09
N ILE A 308 18.97 -7.93 12.85
CA ILE A 308 18.41 -8.94 11.93
C ILE A 308 19.51 -9.46 10.99
N ALA A 309 20.46 -8.60 10.58
CA ALA A 309 21.55 -9.00 9.71
C ALA A 309 22.73 -9.65 10.45
N THR A 310 23.00 -9.34 11.73
CA THR A 310 24.16 -9.87 12.47
C THR A 310 23.90 -11.28 13.01
N ASP A 311 22.64 -11.58 13.35
CA ASP A 311 22.19 -12.97 13.54
C ASP A 311 22.33 -13.79 12.24
N LEU A 312 22.29 -13.14 11.07
CA LEU A 312 22.45 -13.77 9.75
C LEU A 312 23.90 -13.75 9.22
N ILE A 313 24.76 -12.84 9.67
CA ILE A 313 26.14 -12.67 9.18
C ILE A 313 27.13 -13.49 10.04
N GLN A 314 26.91 -13.63 11.36
CA GLN A 314 27.73 -14.57 12.16
C GLN A 314 27.50 -16.04 11.78
N THR A 315 26.38 -16.34 11.13
CA THR A 315 26.08 -17.67 10.57
C THR A 315 26.39 -17.79 9.07
N GLY A 316 26.92 -16.72 8.46
CA GLY A 316 26.94 -16.49 7.01
C GLY A 316 28.06 -17.16 6.21
N GLU A 317 29.12 -17.69 6.83
CA GLU A 317 30.18 -18.35 6.06
C GLU A 317 29.88 -19.83 5.71
N ILE A 318 28.78 -20.42 6.21
CA ILE A 318 28.49 -21.85 5.96
C ILE A 318 27.27 -22.10 5.04
N LEU A 319 26.45 -21.10 4.70
CA LEU A 319 25.06 -21.37 4.29
C LEU A 319 24.61 -20.77 2.95
N GLN A 320 25.39 -20.93 1.87
CA GLN A 320 24.99 -20.41 0.55
C GLN A 320 23.99 -21.27 -0.26
N ASN A 321 23.51 -22.42 0.20
CA ASN A 321 22.73 -23.30 -0.70
C ASN A 321 21.50 -24.02 -0.07
N LEU A 322 20.53 -23.35 0.59
CA LEU A 322 19.22 -24.00 0.85
C LEU A 322 18.02 -23.01 0.88
N PRO A 323 16.80 -23.42 0.43
CA PRO A 323 15.63 -22.55 0.26
C PRO A 323 15.03 -22.01 1.58
N LYS A 324 14.36 -20.85 1.47
CA LYS A 324 13.94 -19.98 2.58
C LYS A 324 12.42 -19.98 2.78
N SER A 325 11.93 -20.90 3.59
CA SER A 325 10.73 -20.71 4.44
C SER A 325 10.74 -21.81 5.50
N PHE A 326 10.54 -21.46 6.78
CA PHE A 326 10.61 -22.34 7.98
C PHE A 326 11.99 -22.70 8.58
N ASN A 327 13.10 -22.27 7.97
CA ASN A 327 14.44 -22.75 8.33
C ASN A 327 14.90 -22.51 9.80
N TRP A 328 14.45 -21.45 10.49
CA TRP A 328 14.98 -21.16 11.84
C TRP A 328 14.46 -22.12 12.91
N LEU A 329 13.18 -22.47 12.89
CA LEU A 329 12.59 -23.35 13.90
C LEU A 329 13.07 -24.79 13.69
N SER A 330 13.09 -25.26 12.45
CA SER A 330 13.65 -26.58 12.12
C SER A 330 15.13 -26.66 12.49
N ARG A 331 15.90 -25.56 12.44
CA ARG A 331 17.27 -25.52 12.96
C ARG A 331 17.33 -25.63 14.48
N VAL A 332 16.53 -24.84 15.21
CA VAL A 332 16.51 -24.92 16.69
C VAL A 332 16.14 -26.33 17.16
N ILE A 333 15.17 -26.96 16.51
CA ILE A 333 14.78 -28.33 16.82
C ILE A 333 15.83 -29.35 16.35
N ALA A 334 16.47 -29.13 15.19
CA ALA A 334 17.59 -29.97 14.76
C ALA A 334 18.78 -29.90 15.73
N ASP A 335 19.09 -28.72 16.28
CA ASP A 335 20.16 -28.54 17.26
C ASP A 335 19.83 -29.25 18.57
N TYR A 336 18.57 -29.18 19.02
CA TYR A 336 18.09 -29.99 20.14
C TYR A 336 18.30 -31.50 19.88
N TYR A 337 17.96 -31.99 18.69
CA TYR A 337 18.18 -33.40 18.34
C TYR A 337 19.64 -33.77 18.18
N ARG A 338 20.51 -32.88 17.67
CA ARG A 338 21.96 -33.10 17.60
C ARG A 338 22.59 -33.23 18.98
N VAL A 339 22.08 -32.50 19.97
CA VAL A 339 22.54 -32.66 21.36
C VAL A 339 22.16 -34.04 21.90
N ILE A 340 20.94 -34.51 21.60
CA ILE A 340 20.43 -35.80 22.09
C ILE A 340 21.08 -36.99 21.37
N TYR A 341 21.29 -36.86 20.07
CA TYR A 341 21.74 -37.89 19.15
C TYR A 341 23.12 -37.52 18.60
N SER A 342 24.10 -37.33 19.51
CA SER A 342 25.38 -36.67 19.25
C SER A 342 26.24 -37.27 18.13
N ASP A 343 26.06 -38.55 17.83
CA ASP A 343 26.79 -39.28 16.78
C ASP A 343 25.95 -39.54 15.51
N ASP A 344 24.67 -39.11 15.49
CA ASP A 344 23.71 -39.40 14.42
C ASP A 344 23.57 -38.25 13.42
N LYS A 345 23.13 -38.57 12.20
CA LYS A 345 23.00 -37.59 11.13
C LYS A 345 21.59 -36.97 11.12
N VAL A 346 21.50 -35.73 11.57
CA VAL A 346 20.26 -34.93 11.54
C VAL A 346 20.16 -34.13 10.22
N ILE A 347 19.14 -34.43 9.41
CA ILE A 347 18.88 -33.86 8.08
C ILE A 347 17.58 -33.06 8.12
N ILE A 348 17.62 -31.77 7.79
CA ILE A 348 16.39 -30.98 7.58
C ILE A 348 15.87 -31.28 6.18
N VAL A 349 14.60 -31.65 6.06
CA VAL A 349 13.97 -32.06 4.80
C VAL A 349 13.23 -30.88 4.19
N ASP A 350 13.38 -30.69 2.89
CA ASP A 350 12.57 -29.78 2.09
C ASP A 350 11.46 -30.59 1.40
N ASP A 351 10.43 -30.96 2.16
CA ASP A 351 9.29 -31.73 1.65
C ASP A 351 8.19 -30.77 1.14
N PRO A 352 7.93 -30.71 -0.17
CA PRO A 352 6.88 -29.86 -0.72
C PRO A 352 5.47 -30.23 -0.24
N GLN A 353 5.27 -31.44 0.28
CA GLN A 353 3.99 -31.87 0.88
C GLN A 353 3.88 -31.53 2.37
N HIS A 354 4.95 -31.02 3.01
CA HIS A 354 5.02 -30.57 4.41
C HIS A 354 4.66 -31.64 5.44
N VAL A 355 5.00 -32.89 5.14
CA VAL A 355 4.68 -34.01 6.03
C VAL A 355 5.77 -34.23 7.08
N ILE A 356 7.04 -34.04 6.68
CA ILE A 356 8.23 -34.25 7.53
C ILE A 356 9.16 -33.04 7.42
N ASP A 357 9.59 -32.51 8.55
CA ASP A 357 10.49 -31.35 8.64
C ASP A 357 11.95 -31.75 8.88
N ILE A 358 12.19 -32.83 9.64
CA ILE A 358 13.54 -33.33 9.95
C ILE A 358 13.56 -34.86 9.87
N LEU A 359 14.63 -35.42 9.32
CA LEU A 359 14.98 -36.84 9.40
C LEU A 359 16.23 -37.00 10.26
N ILE A 360 16.24 -38.02 11.11
CA ILE A 360 17.40 -38.40 11.91
C ILE A 360 17.77 -39.82 11.50
N ASP A 361 18.90 -39.95 10.80
CA ASP A 361 19.50 -41.25 10.49
C ASP A 361 20.44 -41.60 11.62
N THR A 362 20.04 -42.57 12.44
CA THR A 362 20.88 -43.04 13.54
C THR A 362 21.93 -44.02 13.06
N VAL A 363 23.05 -44.12 13.79
CA VAL A 363 24.12 -45.09 13.55
C VAL A 363 23.63 -46.54 13.69
N SER A 364 22.46 -46.76 14.29
CA SER A 364 21.78 -48.05 14.41
C SER A 364 20.87 -48.41 13.22
N ASP A 365 20.97 -47.71 12.08
CA ASP A 365 20.09 -47.85 10.90
C ASP A 365 18.60 -47.58 11.22
N GLN A 366 18.32 -46.76 12.25
CA GLN A 366 16.97 -46.29 12.55
C GLN A 366 16.78 -44.91 11.91
N CYS A 367 15.67 -44.72 11.19
CA CYS A 367 15.33 -43.44 10.58
C CYS A 367 14.12 -42.84 11.30
N ILE A 368 14.35 -41.76 12.05
CA ILE A 368 13.32 -41.05 12.80
C ILE A 368 12.81 -39.88 11.95
N ALA A 369 11.52 -39.87 11.66
CA ALA A 369 10.86 -38.75 11.02
C ALA A 369 10.32 -37.76 12.06
N VAL A 370 10.53 -36.47 11.84
CA VAL A 370 10.13 -35.42 12.78
C VAL A 370 9.26 -34.41 12.06
N GLN A 371 8.10 -34.13 12.62
CA GLN A 371 7.20 -33.05 12.18
C GLN A 371 7.09 -32.00 13.27
N ILE A 372 7.18 -30.73 12.91
CA ILE A 372 7.28 -29.60 13.83
C ILE A 372 6.07 -28.70 13.67
N GLN A 373 5.36 -28.46 14.78
CA GLN A 373 4.27 -27.51 14.83
C GLN A 373 4.54 -26.41 15.85
N TYR A 374 4.39 -25.17 15.39
CA TYR A 374 4.58 -23.99 16.21
C TYR A 374 3.27 -23.33 16.60
N PHE A 375 3.15 -22.97 17.88
CA PHE A 375 2.06 -22.17 18.42
C PHE A 375 2.61 -20.93 19.12
N LYS A 376 2.15 -19.75 18.68
CA LYS A 376 2.53 -18.47 19.31
C LYS A 376 2.10 -18.40 20.77
N ARG A 377 0.96 -19.01 21.13
CA ARG A 377 0.41 -19.08 22.48
C ARG A 377 -0.16 -20.47 22.74
N TYR A 378 0.00 -20.97 23.96
CA TYR A 378 -0.64 -22.22 24.38
C TYR A 378 -2.16 -22.13 24.26
N ASN A 379 -2.76 -23.09 23.56
CA ASN A 379 -4.21 -23.26 23.47
C ASN A 379 -4.53 -24.75 23.36
N SER A 380 -5.00 -25.33 24.47
CA SER A 380 -5.28 -26.77 24.58
C SER A 380 -6.28 -27.28 23.53
N THR A 381 -7.24 -26.44 23.12
CA THR A 381 -8.21 -26.80 22.07
C THR A 381 -7.57 -26.88 20.70
N MET A 382 -6.67 -25.95 20.36
CA MET A 382 -5.95 -25.99 19.08
C MET A 382 -4.93 -27.13 19.03
N ILE A 383 -4.20 -27.35 20.12
CA ILE A 383 -3.27 -28.47 20.26
C ILE A 383 -4.02 -29.80 20.13
N SER A 384 -5.16 -29.96 20.82
CA SER A 384 -6.00 -31.16 20.71
C SER A 384 -6.52 -31.40 19.28
N LYS A 385 -6.88 -30.33 18.56
CA LYS A 385 -7.29 -30.43 17.15
C LYS A 385 -6.13 -30.86 16.25
N TYR A 386 -4.96 -30.27 16.45
CA TYR A 386 -3.75 -30.62 15.71
C TYR A 386 -3.35 -32.08 15.93
N ILE A 387 -3.40 -32.56 17.17
CA ILE A 387 -3.13 -33.96 17.51
C ILE A 387 -4.10 -34.90 16.79
N ARG A 388 -5.40 -34.59 16.76
CA ARG A 388 -6.39 -35.37 15.99
C ARG A 388 -6.14 -35.34 14.48
N GLN A 389 -5.61 -34.24 13.96
CA GLN A 389 -5.24 -34.13 12.54
C GLN A 389 -4.04 -35.01 12.22
N CYS A 390 -2.99 -34.95 13.04
CA CYS A 390 -1.81 -35.81 12.91
C CYS A 390 -2.18 -37.30 12.94
N GLN A 391 -3.15 -37.67 13.76
CA GLN A 391 -3.67 -39.05 13.79
C GLN A 391 -4.31 -39.48 12.48
N ARG A 392 -5.12 -38.61 11.87
CA ARG A 392 -5.72 -38.91 10.56
C ARG A 392 -4.63 -39.10 9.53
N ILE A 393 -3.62 -38.25 9.53
CA ILE A 393 -2.46 -38.35 8.63
C ILE A 393 -1.74 -39.69 8.84
N LEU A 394 -1.42 -40.08 10.07
CA LEU A 394 -0.79 -41.37 10.37
C LEU A 394 -1.63 -42.58 9.92
N ILE A 395 -2.96 -42.49 9.99
CA ILE A 395 -3.87 -43.55 9.57
C ILE A 395 -3.98 -43.61 8.04
N ASP A 396 -4.17 -42.45 7.41
CA ASP A 396 -4.44 -42.33 5.97
C ASP A 396 -3.16 -42.58 5.13
N GLU A 397 -1.98 -42.28 5.67
CA GLU A 397 -0.68 -42.42 5.01
C GLU A 397 0.21 -43.49 5.67
N ALA A 398 -0.39 -44.44 6.38
CA ALA A 398 0.32 -45.49 7.12
C ALA A 398 1.35 -46.26 6.28
N GLU A 399 1.15 -46.41 4.97
CA GLU A 399 2.12 -47.05 4.06
C GLU A 399 3.37 -46.22 3.80
N THR A 400 3.23 -44.89 3.71
CA THR A 400 4.33 -43.94 3.54
C THR A 400 5.25 -43.95 4.77
N TYR A 401 4.66 -44.14 5.96
CA TYR A 401 5.40 -44.11 7.23
C TYR A 401 5.97 -45.45 7.69
N LYS A 402 5.68 -46.57 7.01
CA LYS A 402 6.24 -47.90 7.35
C LYS A 402 7.77 -47.93 7.33
N ASN A 403 8.38 -47.06 6.54
CA ASN A 403 9.83 -47.01 6.32
C ASN A 403 10.60 -46.32 7.46
N TYR A 404 9.91 -45.67 8.41
CA TYR A 404 10.54 -45.02 9.56
C TYR A 404 10.49 -45.90 10.81
N SER A 405 11.55 -45.83 11.61
CA SER A 405 11.64 -46.53 12.90
C SER A 405 10.71 -45.89 13.91
N GLU A 406 10.72 -44.55 13.96
CA GLU A 406 9.92 -43.72 14.88
C GLU A 406 9.44 -42.44 14.19
N PHE A 407 8.36 -41.87 14.71
CA PHE A 407 7.81 -40.61 14.25
C PHE A 407 7.63 -39.64 15.42
N HIS A 408 8.32 -38.52 15.37
CA HIS A 408 8.34 -37.51 16.41
C HIS A 408 7.46 -36.33 16.01
N PHE A 409 6.39 -36.10 16.76
CA PHE A 409 5.59 -34.87 16.65
C PHE A 409 6.10 -33.86 17.67
N VAL A 410 6.76 -32.81 17.18
CA VAL A 410 7.34 -31.75 18.00
C VAL A 410 6.39 -30.57 18.07
N ILE A 411 5.88 -30.26 19.26
CA ILE A 411 5.03 -29.09 19.51
C ILE A 411 5.85 -28.03 20.24
N VAL A 412 5.97 -26.86 19.62
CA VAL A 412 6.74 -25.73 20.14
C VAL A 412 5.83 -24.57 20.49
N CYS A 413 5.86 -24.14 21.75
CA CYS A 413 5.14 -22.94 22.21
C CYS A 413 6.12 -21.78 22.51
N ARG A 414 5.78 -20.54 22.15
CA ARG A 414 6.65 -19.38 22.44
C ARG A 414 6.43 -18.81 23.84
N ASP A 415 5.18 -18.57 24.20
CA ASP A 415 4.81 -18.09 25.53
C ASP A 415 4.66 -19.35 26.40
N GLY A 416 5.58 -19.56 27.37
CA GLY A 416 5.77 -20.79 28.14
C GLY A 416 4.48 -21.51 28.58
N ILE A 417 4.53 -22.84 28.67
CA ILE A 417 3.38 -23.66 29.02
C ILE A 417 3.21 -23.63 30.54
N SER A 418 2.01 -23.29 31.03
CA SER A 418 1.72 -23.37 32.48
C SER A 418 1.78 -24.83 32.96
N GLU A 419 2.08 -25.07 34.24
CA GLU A 419 2.12 -26.43 34.82
C GLU A 419 0.83 -27.23 34.50
N ASN A 420 -0.34 -26.57 34.54
CA ASN A 420 -1.62 -27.19 34.18
C ASN A 420 -1.72 -27.55 32.68
N GLY A 421 -1.09 -26.77 31.79
CA GLY A 421 -1.04 -27.07 30.36
C GLY A 421 -0.11 -28.24 30.04
N LEU A 422 0.95 -28.45 30.82
CA LEU A 422 1.85 -29.59 30.70
C LEU A 422 1.16 -30.90 31.09
N ILE A 423 0.40 -30.89 32.20
CA ILE A 423 -0.38 -32.06 32.64
C ILE A 423 -1.39 -32.50 31.57
N ASP A 424 -2.07 -31.57 30.90
CA ASP A 424 -2.98 -31.87 29.80
C ASP A 424 -2.25 -32.53 28.63
N ILE A 425 -1.03 -32.07 28.30
CA ILE A 425 -0.22 -32.59 27.20
C ILE A 425 0.33 -33.98 27.52
N ASP A 426 0.76 -34.25 28.75
CA ASP A 426 1.30 -35.56 29.13
C ASP A 426 0.24 -36.64 29.17
N VAL A 427 -0.97 -36.30 29.65
CA VAL A 427 -2.13 -37.19 29.62
C VAL A 427 -2.51 -37.52 28.17
N ILE A 428 -2.50 -36.50 27.31
CA ILE A 428 -2.74 -36.64 25.87
C ILE A 428 -1.65 -37.49 25.20
N SER A 429 -0.38 -37.18 25.44
CA SER A 429 0.79 -37.88 24.91
C SER A 429 0.81 -39.36 25.31
N SER A 430 0.56 -39.65 26.58
CA SER A 430 0.53 -41.01 27.12
C SER A 430 -0.65 -41.81 26.56
N PHE A 431 -1.82 -41.19 26.45
CA PHE A 431 -3.00 -41.83 25.86
C PHE A 431 -2.79 -42.16 24.38
N TYR A 432 -2.11 -41.29 23.63
CA TYR A 432 -1.93 -41.45 22.19
C TYR A 432 -0.70 -42.27 21.78
N SER A 433 0.38 -42.25 22.56
CA SER A 433 1.55 -43.13 22.36
C SER A 433 1.18 -44.61 22.54
N ALA A 434 0.16 -44.91 23.36
CA ALA A 434 -0.38 -46.26 23.52
C ALA A 434 -1.12 -46.80 22.28
N LEU A 435 -1.55 -45.93 21.35
CA LEU A 435 -2.34 -46.31 20.18
C LEU A 435 -1.48 -46.59 18.93
N TYR A 436 -0.23 -46.11 18.88
CA TYR A 436 0.71 -46.36 17.79
C TYR A 436 2.13 -46.55 18.34
N LEU A 437 2.64 -47.79 18.28
CA LEU A 437 3.90 -48.23 18.89
C LEU A 437 5.17 -47.47 18.46
N LYS A 438 5.09 -46.60 17.44
CA LYS A 438 6.24 -45.87 16.86
C LYS A 438 6.12 -44.33 16.95
N ALA A 439 5.03 -43.79 17.50
CA ALA A 439 4.82 -42.35 17.57
C ALA A 439 5.28 -41.79 18.92
N VAL A 440 6.08 -40.73 18.87
CA VAL A 440 6.64 -40.04 20.03
C VAL A 440 6.18 -38.58 19.99
N TRP A 441 5.64 -38.08 21.09
CA TRP A 441 5.30 -36.66 21.23
C TRP A 441 6.39 -35.95 22.00
N VAL A 442 6.92 -34.87 21.42
CA VAL A 442 7.94 -34.03 22.04
C VAL A 442 7.36 -32.63 22.18
N VAL A 443 7.10 -32.19 23.40
CA VAL A 443 6.52 -30.88 23.64
C VAL A 443 7.49 -30.02 24.41
N GLY A 444 7.58 -28.75 24.03
CA GLY A 444 8.48 -27.81 24.67
C GLY A 444 8.18 -26.37 24.31
N TYR A 445 9.02 -25.48 24.81
CA TYR A 445 8.92 -24.05 24.56
C TYR A 445 10.26 -23.46 24.18
N LEU A 446 10.24 -22.25 23.63
CA LEU A 446 11.45 -21.50 23.34
C LEU A 446 11.81 -20.61 24.52
N ASP A 447 13.05 -20.71 25.00
CA ASP A 447 13.56 -19.84 26.05
C ASP A 447 13.84 -18.42 25.54
N GLU A 448 14.32 -17.54 26.42
CA GLU A 448 14.64 -16.14 26.09
C GLU A 448 15.73 -15.99 25.01
N ASN A 449 16.53 -17.04 24.81
CA ASN A 449 17.59 -17.13 23.80
C ASN A 449 17.15 -17.90 22.54
N ASN A 450 15.86 -18.24 22.42
CA ASN A 450 15.27 -19.08 21.36
C ASN A 450 15.80 -20.52 21.31
N ASN A 451 16.34 -21.06 22.40
CA ASN A 451 16.62 -22.49 22.50
C ASN A 451 15.34 -23.25 22.80
N PHE A 452 15.18 -24.43 22.19
CA PHE A 452 14.08 -25.31 22.53
C PHE A 452 14.37 -26.04 23.84
N ILE A 453 13.51 -25.82 24.82
CA ILE A 453 13.50 -26.53 26.09
C ILE A 453 12.34 -27.51 26.05
N LYS A 454 12.67 -28.81 26.03
CA LYS A 454 11.67 -29.87 26.20
C LYS A 454 11.02 -29.71 27.57
N SER A 455 9.69 -29.72 27.58
CA SER A 455 8.94 -29.81 28.83
C SER A 455 8.98 -31.26 29.33
N ASN A 456 9.26 -31.43 30.62
CA ASN A 456 9.36 -32.74 31.27
C ASN A 456 8.00 -33.38 31.51
#